data_AF-A0A378JMD7-F1
#
_entry.id   AF-A0A378JMD7-F1
#
_cell.length_a   1.000
_cell.length_b   1.000
_cell.length_c   1.000
_cell.angle_alpha   90.00
_cell.angle_beta   90.00
_cell.angle_gamma   90.00
#
_symmetry.space_group_name_H-M   'P 1'
#
loop_
_entity.id
_entity.type
_entity.pdbx_description
1 polymer ?
#
loop_
_entity_poly.entity_id
_entity_poly.type
_entity_poly.pdbx_seq_one_letter_code
_entity_poly.pdbx_strand_id
1 'polypeptide(L)'
;MYLNKLVLHIYNFQKEKGEKRPLYDFIREVNPIALSTCMRHIYVFDQSQLEGRQDILNKLLLFLENPREHQAKIKYEYLSGVDAYSFLLLWSIGALNKNKPLDDHRVLASIRQTCFKYETTGSVKKETAYEVNKKFLNHFLLDAKRMHQALLVNLEALKEESRGENTLIIEKFKLACHQCAEIRNNEFLDSLPLFDYSYFLLDKSVLLEKIQQNLREVKDKLSTKLSENRPKKQKNILSFFPNNLEMEKEKQEKIKIKISNLDSLIIKAQSYLVSKAEEVEIDKDNFFLFKSTTDMQKTESELVEYSMVV
;
A
#
# COMPACT_ATOMS: atom_id res chain seq x y z
N MET A 1 -1.73 4.55 12.39
CA MET A 1 -2.24 3.53 11.47
C MET A 1 -2.38 4.16 10.09
N TYR A 2 -1.87 3.54 9.01
CA TYR A 2 -1.86 4.17 7.67
C TYR A 2 -3.24 4.26 7.01
N LEU A 3 -4.26 3.63 7.61
CA LEU A 3 -5.66 3.67 7.17
C LEU A 3 -6.26 5.08 7.09
N ASN A 4 -5.73 6.04 7.85
CA ASN A 4 -6.29 7.40 7.92
C ASN A 4 -5.79 8.31 6.79
N LYS A 5 -5.01 7.78 5.85
CA LYS A 5 -4.45 8.57 4.75
C LYS A 5 -5.39 8.57 3.56
N LEU A 6 -5.58 9.77 3.02
CA LEU A 6 -6.46 10.08 1.92
C LEU A 6 -5.65 10.66 0.77
N VAL A 7 -6.04 10.30 -0.44
CA VAL A 7 -5.45 10.80 -1.67
C VAL A 7 -6.55 11.32 -2.58
N LEU A 8 -6.43 12.58 -2.98
CA LEU A 8 -7.23 13.16 -4.05
C LEU A 8 -6.33 13.35 -5.27
N HIS A 9 -6.63 12.62 -6.34
CA HIS A 9 -5.95 12.72 -7.62
C HIS A 9 -6.87 13.39 -8.64
N ILE A 10 -6.47 14.55 -9.15
CA ILE A 10 -7.21 15.31 -10.15
C ILE A 10 -6.45 15.29 -11.47
N TYR A 11 -7.11 14.84 -12.54
CA TYR A 11 -6.55 14.72 -13.87
C TYR A 11 -6.82 15.97 -14.70
N ASN A 12 -5.84 16.40 -15.50
CA ASN A 12 -5.99 17.44 -16.53
C ASN A 12 -6.63 18.74 -16.01
N PHE A 13 -6.37 19.11 -14.74
CA PHE A 13 -6.97 20.29 -14.14
C PHE A 13 -6.35 21.56 -14.74
N GLN A 14 -7.14 22.28 -15.53
CA GLN A 14 -6.74 23.59 -16.05
C GLN A 14 -7.22 24.69 -15.09
N LYS A 15 -6.25 25.48 -14.60
CA LYS A 15 -6.51 26.63 -13.75
C LYS A 15 -7.01 27.79 -14.61
N GLU A 16 -8.30 28.11 -14.56
CA GLU A 16 -8.79 29.36 -15.16
C GLU A 16 -8.39 30.56 -14.31
N LYS A 17 -8.24 31.72 -14.94
CA LYS A 17 -7.91 32.97 -14.28
C LYS A 17 -9.17 33.57 -13.62
N GLY A 18 -9.04 33.98 -12.36
CA GLY A 18 -9.99 34.94 -11.74
C GLY A 18 -10.96 34.40 -10.69
N GLU A 19 -11.15 33.08 -10.53
CA GLU A 19 -12.11 32.55 -9.56
C GLU A 19 -11.49 31.92 -8.31
N LYS A 20 -12.07 32.23 -7.14
CA LYS A 20 -11.86 31.49 -5.88
C LYS A 20 -12.56 30.13 -6.00
N ARG A 21 -11.78 29.10 -6.33
CA ARG A 21 -12.29 27.74 -6.56
C ARG A 21 -12.31 26.91 -5.27
N PRO A 22 -13.25 25.96 -5.12
CA PRO A 22 -13.26 24.99 -4.02
C PRO A 22 -11.91 24.30 -3.78
N LEU A 23 -11.11 24.09 -4.83
CA LEU A 23 -9.75 23.53 -4.71
C LEU A 23 -8.80 24.45 -3.94
N TYR A 24 -8.91 25.77 -4.13
CA TYR A 24 -8.09 26.73 -3.38
C TYR A 24 -8.47 26.74 -1.91
N ASP A 25 -9.76 26.72 -1.59
CA ASP A 25 -10.22 26.64 -0.19
C ASP A 25 -9.81 25.30 0.44
N PHE A 26 -9.88 24.19 -0.30
CA PHE A 26 -9.34 22.91 0.15
C PHE A 26 -7.84 22.99 0.46
N ILE A 27 -7.01 23.52 -0.46
CA ILE A 27 -5.58 23.70 -0.21
C ILE A 27 -5.34 24.68 0.96
N ARG A 28 -6.20 25.69 1.11
CA ARG A 28 -6.07 26.71 2.16
C ARG A 28 -6.40 26.14 3.54
N GLU A 29 -7.51 25.43 3.67
CA GLU A 29 -8.08 25.04 4.95
C GLU A 29 -7.69 23.61 5.35
N VAL A 30 -7.71 22.64 4.42
CA VAL A 30 -7.33 21.24 4.73
C VAL A 30 -5.80 21.07 4.74
N ASN A 31 -5.08 21.89 3.99
CA ASN A 31 -3.61 21.94 3.97
C ASN A 31 -2.95 20.59 3.61
N PRO A 32 -3.28 19.99 2.45
CA PRO A 32 -2.69 18.73 2.02
C PRO A 32 -1.23 18.89 1.56
N ILE A 33 -0.48 17.80 1.52
CA ILE A 33 0.77 17.70 0.78
C ILE A 33 0.45 17.58 -0.71
N ALA A 34 0.82 18.59 -1.49
CA ALA A 34 0.64 18.60 -2.93
C ALA A 34 1.84 17.96 -3.66
N LEU A 35 1.68 16.74 -4.16
CA LEU A 35 2.61 16.02 -5.03
C LEU A 35 2.25 16.27 -6.51
N SER A 36 2.33 17.52 -6.97
CA SER A 36 1.90 17.89 -8.32
C SER A 36 3.00 17.72 -9.37
N THR A 37 2.66 17.17 -10.53
CA THR A 37 3.41 17.33 -11.79
C THR A 37 2.62 18.20 -12.77
N CYS A 38 3.16 18.50 -13.96
CA CYS A 38 2.49 19.39 -14.94
C CYS A 38 1.07 18.93 -15.34
N MET A 39 0.77 17.64 -15.24
CA MET A 39 -0.50 17.05 -15.71
C MET A 39 -1.27 16.30 -14.61
N ARG A 40 -0.67 16.08 -13.43
CA ARG A 40 -1.26 15.29 -12.34
C ARG A 40 -1.22 16.10 -11.06
N HIS A 41 -2.38 16.35 -10.47
CA HIS A 41 -2.50 17.01 -9.18
C HIS A 41 -2.87 15.98 -8.13
N ILE A 42 -1.90 15.57 -7.32
CA ILE A 42 -2.10 14.57 -6.27
C ILE A 42 -1.95 15.26 -4.93
N TYR A 43 -3.01 15.21 -4.12
CA TYR A 43 -3.08 15.79 -2.79
C TYR A 43 -3.15 14.66 -1.78
N VAL A 44 -2.17 14.61 -0.88
CA VAL A 44 -2.09 13.62 0.21
C VAL A 44 -2.38 14.31 1.53
N PHE A 45 -3.30 13.76 2.32
CA PHE A 45 -3.70 14.34 3.59
C PHE A 45 -4.21 13.25 4.55
N ASP A 46 -4.25 13.57 5.83
CA ASP A 46 -4.78 12.69 6.87
C ASP A 46 -6.25 13.02 7.18
N GLN A 47 -7.00 12.03 7.64
CA GLN A 47 -8.37 12.21 8.15
C GLN A 47 -8.44 13.29 9.25
N SER A 48 -7.42 13.38 10.11
CA SER A 48 -7.33 14.42 11.14
C SER A 48 -7.31 15.85 10.56
N GLN A 49 -6.83 16.02 9.33
CA GLN A 49 -6.83 17.33 8.65
C GLN A 49 -8.23 17.75 8.16
N LEU A 50 -9.20 16.82 8.16
CA LEU A 50 -10.60 17.06 7.81
C LEU A 50 -11.50 17.31 9.02
N GLU A 51 -10.99 17.15 10.26
CA GLU A 51 -11.79 17.35 11.47
C GLU A 51 -12.38 18.77 11.50
N GLY A 52 -13.71 18.87 11.50
CA GLY A 52 -14.44 20.14 11.42
C GLY A 52 -14.41 20.84 10.05
N ARG A 53 -13.88 20.19 9.00
CA ARG A 53 -13.70 20.74 7.64
C ARG A 53 -14.23 19.83 6.52
N GLN A 54 -15.03 18.82 6.87
CA GLN A 54 -15.55 17.84 5.92
C GLN A 54 -16.37 18.47 4.79
N ASP A 55 -17.09 19.56 5.09
CA ASP A 55 -17.89 20.30 4.12
C ASP A 55 -17.04 20.90 2.99
N ILE A 56 -15.80 21.30 3.27
CA ILE A 56 -14.86 21.84 2.27
C ILE A 56 -14.49 20.77 1.25
N LEU A 57 -14.19 19.54 1.73
CA LEU A 57 -13.91 18.42 0.85
C LEU A 57 -15.15 18.07 0.01
N ASN A 58 -16.33 17.97 0.63
CA ASN A 58 -17.57 17.65 -0.08
C ASN A 58 -17.89 18.68 -1.17
N LYS A 59 -17.72 19.99 -0.89
CA LYS A 59 -17.86 21.07 -1.88
C LYS A 59 -16.89 20.91 -3.04
N LEU A 60 -15.64 20.51 -2.78
CA LEU A 60 -14.67 20.23 -3.83
C LEU A 60 -15.08 19.02 -4.68
N LEU A 61 -15.47 17.90 -4.06
CA LEU A 61 -15.87 16.69 -4.79
C LEU A 61 -17.10 16.94 -5.67
N LEU A 62 -18.10 17.65 -5.15
CA LEU A 62 -19.28 18.06 -5.93
C LEU A 62 -18.91 18.94 -7.12
N PHE A 63 -17.98 19.88 -6.93
CA PHE A 63 -17.47 20.74 -8.01
C PHE A 63 -16.73 19.94 -9.09
N LEU A 64 -15.97 18.91 -8.70
CA LEU A 64 -15.26 18.06 -9.66
C LEU A 64 -16.22 17.14 -10.43
N GLU A 65 -17.29 16.68 -9.79
CA GLU A 65 -18.32 15.83 -10.41
C GLU A 65 -19.22 16.60 -11.36
N ASN A 66 -19.62 17.82 -10.95
CA ASN A 66 -20.53 18.71 -11.68
C ASN A 66 -19.80 20.02 -11.99
N PRO A 67 -18.90 20.03 -12.98
CA PRO A 67 -18.29 21.28 -13.43
C PRO A 67 -19.37 22.18 -14.04
N ARG A 68 -19.07 23.47 -14.18
CA ARG A 68 -20.04 24.43 -14.69
C ARG A 68 -20.45 24.13 -16.13
N GLU A 69 -21.59 24.69 -16.53
CA GLU A 69 -22.07 24.63 -17.90
C GLU A 69 -20.96 25.09 -18.87
N HIS A 70 -20.75 24.30 -19.94
CA HIS A 70 -19.66 24.44 -20.92
C HIS A 70 -18.23 24.03 -20.47
N GLN A 71 -18.04 23.46 -19.29
CA GLN A 71 -16.76 22.87 -18.88
C GLN A 71 -16.73 21.35 -19.12
N ALA A 72 -15.57 20.85 -19.54
CA ALA A 72 -15.34 19.42 -19.63
C ALA A 72 -15.37 18.77 -18.24
N LYS A 73 -15.92 17.54 -18.15
CA LYS A 73 -15.91 16.75 -16.90
C LYS A 73 -14.49 16.59 -16.39
N ILE A 74 -14.25 17.03 -15.15
CA ILE A 74 -12.94 16.88 -14.51
C ILE A 74 -12.88 15.46 -13.96
N LYS A 75 -12.02 14.61 -14.54
CA LYS A 75 -11.77 13.28 -13.99
C LYS A 75 -10.99 13.40 -12.69
N TYR A 76 -11.43 12.69 -11.66
CA TYR A 76 -10.73 12.61 -10.38
C TYR A 76 -10.87 11.22 -9.76
N GLU A 77 -9.97 10.90 -8.84
CA GLU A 77 -10.02 9.73 -7.96
C GLU A 77 -9.85 10.20 -6.52
N TYR A 78 -10.72 9.72 -5.63
CA TYR A 78 -10.60 9.92 -4.20
C TYR A 78 -10.43 8.55 -3.53
N LEU A 79 -9.25 8.33 -2.96
CA LEU A 79 -8.80 7.05 -2.45
C LEU A 79 -8.47 7.15 -0.96
N SER A 80 -8.65 6.05 -0.23
CA SER A 80 -8.36 5.97 1.20
C SER A 80 -7.58 4.71 1.56
N GLY A 81 -6.79 4.77 2.64
CA GLY A 81 -6.16 3.60 3.24
C GLY A 81 -5.25 2.81 2.29
N VAL A 82 -5.53 1.51 2.15
CA VAL A 82 -4.73 0.58 1.31
C VAL A 82 -4.73 1.02 -0.15
N ASP A 83 -5.87 1.46 -0.68
CA ASP A 83 -5.98 1.87 -2.08
C ASP A 83 -5.21 3.16 -2.36
N ALA A 84 -5.27 4.11 -1.43
CA ALA A 84 -4.47 5.34 -1.49
C ALA A 84 -2.97 5.04 -1.52
N TYR A 85 -2.50 4.14 -0.63
CA TYR A 85 -1.09 3.76 -0.57
C TYR A 85 -0.65 3.00 -1.82
N SER A 86 -1.45 2.02 -2.25
CA SER A 86 -1.20 1.22 -3.45
C SER A 86 -1.10 2.09 -4.71
N PHE A 87 -2.05 3.02 -4.88
CA PHE A 87 -2.01 4.00 -5.97
C PHE A 87 -0.74 4.84 -5.94
N LEU A 88 -0.38 5.40 -4.79
CA LEU A 88 0.81 6.23 -4.66
C LEU A 88 2.09 5.43 -4.97
N LEU A 89 2.18 4.18 -4.52
CA LEU A 89 3.29 3.29 -4.86
C LEU A 89 3.37 3.10 -6.37
N LEU A 90 2.29 2.64 -7.00
CA LEU A 90 2.22 2.38 -8.45
C LEU A 90 2.58 3.62 -9.28
N TRP A 91 2.09 4.79 -8.85
CA TRP A 91 2.43 6.04 -9.48
C TRP A 91 3.91 6.38 -9.32
N SER A 92 4.44 6.28 -8.10
CA SER A 92 5.82 6.66 -7.77
C SER A 92 6.88 5.81 -8.47
N ILE A 93 6.58 4.55 -8.73
CA ILE A 93 7.47 3.65 -9.48
C ILE A 93 7.39 3.86 -11.00
N GLY A 94 6.54 4.77 -11.49
CA GLY A 94 6.43 5.05 -12.93
C GLY A 94 5.68 3.98 -13.73
N ALA A 95 4.91 3.11 -13.07
CA ALA A 95 4.19 2.02 -13.74
C ALA A 95 2.90 2.46 -14.47
N LEU A 96 2.45 3.71 -14.27
CA LEU A 96 1.25 4.23 -14.93
C LEU A 96 1.43 4.51 -16.44
N ASN A 97 2.67 4.53 -16.94
CA ASN A 97 2.92 4.69 -18.38
C ASN A 97 2.87 3.33 -19.10
N LYS A 98 1.77 3.07 -19.82
CA LYS A 98 1.54 1.81 -20.55
C LYS A 98 2.59 1.50 -21.61
N ASN A 99 3.17 2.54 -22.20
CA ASN A 99 4.13 2.37 -23.30
C ASN A 99 5.54 2.05 -22.77
N LYS A 100 5.85 2.53 -21.57
CA LYS A 100 7.18 2.39 -20.95
C LYS A 100 7.03 2.26 -19.42
N PRO A 101 6.68 1.07 -18.92
CA PRO A 101 6.56 0.86 -17.48
C PRO A 101 7.94 1.02 -16.81
N LEU A 102 7.96 1.65 -15.63
CA LEU A 102 9.16 1.91 -14.83
C LEU A 102 10.22 2.87 -15.43
N ASP A 103 9.96 3.46 -16.61
CA ASP A 103 10.89 4.41 -17.24
C ASP A 103 10.79 5.84 -16.67
N ASP A 104 9.77 6.10 -15.86
CA ASP A 104 9.53 7.41 -15.26
C ASP A 104 10.31 7.62 -13.95
N HIS A 105 11.63 7.46 -14.03
CA HIS A 105 12.59 7.68 -12.93
C HIS A 105 12.47 9.09 -12.31
N ARG A 106 11.86 10.03 -13.02
CA ARG A 106 11.65 11.42 -12.57
C ARG A 106 10.54 11.54 -11.53
N VAL A 107 9.54 10.64 -11.50
CA VAL A 107 8.43 10.75 -10.55
C VAL A 107 8.93 10.67 -9.12
N LEU A 108 9.63 9.58 -8.77
CA LEU A 108 10.12 9.39 -7.40
C LEU A 108 11.10 10.49 -6.99
N ALA A 109 11.95 10.95 -7.90
CA ALA A 109 12.86 12.08 -7.65
C ALA A 109 12.08 13.39 -7.36
N SER A 110 11.04 13.68 -8.15
CA SER A 110 10.18 14.85 -7.96
C SER A 110 9.38 14.80 -6.65
N ILE A 111 8.87 13.62 -6.28
CA ILE A 111 8.20 13.40 -4.99
C ILE A 111 9.17 13.66 -3.84
N ARG A 112 10.39 13.11 -3.89
CA ARG A 112 11.42 13.34 -2.86
C ARG A 112 11.76 14.83 -2.74
N GLN A 113 11.96 15.51 -3.87
CA GLN A 113 12.25 16.94 -3.87
C GLN A 113 11.09 17.74 -3.26
N THR A 114 9.85 17.34 -3.53
CA THR A 114 8.66 17.95 -2.93
C THR A 114 8.67 17.74 -1.42
N CYS A 115 8.87 16.51 -0.94
CA CYS A 115 8.94 16.22 0.50
C CYS A 115 10.04 17.05 1.19
N PHE A 116 11.23 17.11 0.60
CA PHE A 116 12.34 17.93 1.11
C PHE A 116 11.99 19.41 1.18
N LYS A 117 11.27 19.95 0.18
CA LYS A 117 10.77 21.34 0.21
C LYS A 117 9.76 21.59 1.33
N TYR A 118 8.96 20.60 1.71
CA TYR A 118 8.04 20.70 2.85
C TYR A 118 8.79 20.60 4.19
N GLU A 119 9.82 19.77 4.26
CA GLU A 119 10.67 19.60 5.44
C GLU A 119 11.52 20.84 5.77
N THR A 120 12.03 21.52 4.75
CA THR A 120 12.97 22.66 4.89
C THR A 120 12.31 24.03 4.74
N THR A 121 10.98 24.09 4.71
CA THR A 121 10.24 25.34 4.49
C THR A 121 10.21 26.22 5.73
N GLY A 122 10.28 27.54 5.57
CA GLY A 122 9.98 28.49 6.65
C GLY A 122 8.48 28.76 6.85
N SER A 123 7.60 28.06 6.12
CA SER A 123 6.16 28.25 6.23
C SER A 123 5.56 27.30 7.28
N VAL A 124 5.11 27.87 8.40
CA VAL A 124 4.42 27.14 9.50
C VAL A 124 3.34 26.20 8.98
N LYS A 125 2.58 26.66 7.98
CA LYS A 125 1.51 25.87 7.38
C LYS A 125 2.04 24.62 6.68
N LYS A 126 3.08 24.74 5.85
CA LYS A 126 3.66 23.58 5.15
C LYS A 126 4.38 22.65 6.12
N GLU A 127 5.04 23.20 7.13
CA GLU A 127 5.67 22.42 8.21
C GLU A 127 4.63 21.58 8.95
N THR A 128 3.48 22.17 9.31
CA THR A 128 2.36 21.45 9.94
C THR A 128 1.86 20.30 9.06
N ALA A 129 1.67 20.55 7.75
CA ALA A 129 1.26 19.51 6.82
C ALA A 129 2.30 18.38 6.73
N TYR A 130 3.58 18.72 6.76
CA TYR A 130 4.67 17.76 6.74
C TYR A 130 4.67 16.90 8.00
N GLU A 131 4.65 17.50 9.18
CA GLU A 131 4.71 16.77 10.45
C GLU A 131 3.55 15.78 10.61
N VAL A 132 2.32 16.16 10.24
CA VAL A 132 1.15 15.26 10.23
C VAL A 132 1.34 14.05 9.30
N ASN A 133 2.09 14.23 8.21
CA ASN A 133 2.27 13.21 7.17
C ASN A 133 3.66 12.54 7.18
N LYS A 134 4.59 12.99 8.03
CA LYS A 134 6.01 12.63 8.00
C LYS A 134 6.25 11.14 8.11
N LYS A 135 5.65 10.48 9.10
CA LYS A 135 5.78 9.02 9.28
C LYS A 135 5.32 8.26 8.04
N PHE A 136 4.19 8.66 7.46
CA PHE A 136 3.67 8.08 6.23
C PHE A 136 4.61 8.31 5.05
N LEU A 137 5.04 9.56 4.82
CA LEU A 137 5.90 9.92 3.70
C LEU A 137 7.23 9.17 3.76
N ASN A 138 7.81 9.01 4.95
CA ASN A 138 9.07 8.28 5.12
C ASN A 138 8.94 6.80 4.74
N HIS A 139 7.87 6.12 5.18
CA HIS A 139 7.64 4.73 4.77
C HIS A 139 7.28 4.62 3.30
N PHE A 140 6.42 5.51 2.80
CA PHE A 140 6.07 5.55 1.39
C PHE A 140 7.31 5.71 0.49
N LEU A 141 8.20 6.65 0.80
CA LEU A 141 9.41 6.89 0.02
C LEU A 141 10.41 5.73 0.09
N LEU A 142 10.51 5.06 1.24
CA LEU A 142 11.32 3.86 1.41
C LEU A 142 10.77 2.71 0.55
N ASP A 143 9.48 2.47 0.64
CA ASP A 143 8.79 1.37 -0.03
C ASP A 143 8.80 1.58 -1.54
N ALA A 144 8.48 2.80 -2.00
CA ALA A 144 8.57 3.18 -3.39
C ALA A 144 9.97 2.93 -3.98
N LYS A 145 11.03 3.28 -3.22
CA LYS A 145 12.42 3.02 -3.66
C LYS A 145 12.68 1.52 -3.80
N ARG A 146 12.32 0.73 -2.80
CA ARG A 146 12.59 -0.71 -2.76
C ARG A 146 11.75 -1.49 -3.78
N MET A 147 10.47 -1.14 -3.90
CA MET A 147 9.57 -1.65 -4.94
C MET A 147 10.14 -1.35 -6.33
N HIS A 148 10.49 -0.10 -6.62
CA HIS A 148 11.06 0.26 -7.92
C HIS A 148 12.32 -0.57 -8.24
N GLN A 149 13.22 -0.73 -7.27
CA GLN A 149 14.44 -1.55 -7.44
C GLN A 149 14.11 -3.02 -7.71
N ALA A 150 13.24 -3.64 -6.89
CA ALA A 150 12.87 -5.03 -7.04
C ALA A 150 12.15 -5.30 -8.38
N LEU A 151 11.22 -4.44 -8.77
CA LEU A 151 10.47 -4.60 -10.02
C LEU A 151 11.35 -4.35 -11.24
N LEU A 152 12.30 -3.41 -11.18
CA LEU A 152 13.24 -3.16 -12.27
C LEU A 152 14.15 -4.36 -12.52
N VAL A 153 14.65 -5.02 -11.45
CA VAL A 153 15.48 -6.23 -11.57
C VAL A 153 14.72 -7.39 -12.21
N ASN A 154 13.41 -7.49 -11.96
CA ASN A 154 12.56 -8.55 -12.49
C ASN A 154 11.88 -8.20 -13.82
N LEU A 155 12.08 -6.99 -14.36
CA LEU A 155 11.33 -6.49 -15.51
C LEU A 155 11.53 -7.35 -16.77
N GLU A 156 12.76 -7.77 -17.06
CA GLU A 156 13.05 -8.57 -18.25
C GLU A 156 12.41 -9.96 -18.17
N ALA A 157 12.51 -10.64 -17.02
CA ALA A 157 11.84 -11.91 -16.80
C ALA A 157 10.31 -11.79 -16.94
N LEU A 158 9.72 -10.69 -16.44
CA LEU A 158 8.29 -10.43 -16.58
C LEU A 158 7.87 -10.14 -18.03
N LYS A 159 8.74 -9.50 -18.82
CA LYS A 159 8.51 -9.32 -20.27
C LYS A 159 8.52 -10.65 -21.01
N GLU A 160 9.45 -11.54 -20.68
CA GLU A 160 9.50 -12.88 -21.26
C GLU A 160 8.23 -13.68 -20.93
N GLU A 161 7.84 -13.71 -19.65
CA GLU A 161 6.64 -14.42 -19.19
C GLU A 161 5.36 -13.88 -19.83
N SER A 162 5.26 -12.55 -19.97
CA SER A 162 4.09 -11.87 -20.53
C SER A 162 4.13 -11.75 -22.06
N ARG A 163 5.08 -12.40 -22.74
CA ARG A 163 5.29 -12.29 -24.21
C ARG A 163 5.40 -10.84 -24.72
N GLY A 164 5.94 -9.95 -23.89
CA GLY A 164 6.09 -8.52 -24.19
C GLY A 164 4.82 -7.69 -23.97
N GLU A 165 3.73 -8.26 -23.46
CA GLU A 165 2.49 -7.52 -23.19
C GLU A 165 2.60 -6.65 -21.93
N ASN A 166 2.87 -5.36 -22.11
CA ASN A 166 2.98 -4.39 -21.01
C ASN A 166 1.74 -4.33 -20.11
N THR A 167 0.55 -4.64 -20.63
CA THR A 167 -0.69 -4.63 -19.83
C THR A 167 -0.63 -5.67 -18.71
N LEU A 168 -0.19 -6.90 -19.00
CA LEU A 168 -0.07 -7.96 -17.99
C LEU A 168 0.99 -7.63 -16.94
N ILE A 169 2.11 -7.04 -17.37
CA ILE A 169 3.17 -6.56 -16.47
C ILE A 169 2.63 -5.49 -15.51
N ILE A 170 1.84 -4.54 -16.02
CA ILE A 170 1.23 -3.49 -15.20
C ILE A 170 0.21 -4.06 -14.21
N GLU A 171 -0.58 -5.07 -14.60
CA GLU A 171 -1.48 -5.77 -13.67
C GLU A 171 -0.70 -6.46 -12.54
N LYS A 172 0.43 -7.10 -12.86
CA LYS A 172 1.32 -7.65 -11.82
C LYS A 172 1.89 -6.57 -10.91
N PHE A 173 2.28 -5.41 -11.45
CA PHE A 173 2.76 -4.30 -10.63
C PHE A 173 1.67 -3.70 -9.74
N LYS A 174 0.43 -3.59 -10.24
CA LYS A 174 -0.72 -3.18 -9.41
C LYS A 174 -0.93 -4.15 -8.26
N LEU A 175 -0.92 -5.45 -8.53
CA LEU A 175 -1.07 -6.48 -7.50
C LEU A 175 0.05 -6.38 -6.45
N ALA A 176 1.30 -6.26 -6.89
CA ALA A 176 2.45 -6.15 -6.00
C ALA A 176 2.40 -4.88 -5.13
N CYS A 177 2.01 -3.74 -5.70
CA CYS A 177 1.80 -2.49 -4.94
C CYS A 177 0.66 -2.61 -3.93
N HIS A 178 -0.43 -3.29 -4.30
CA HIS A 178 -1.55 -3.52 -3.40
C HIS A 178 -1.17 -4.44 -2.24
N GLN A 179 -0.49 -5.56 -2.52
CA GLN A 179 0.05 -6.44 -1.48
C GLN A 179 1.02 -5.69 -0.55
N CYS A 180 1.93 -4.87 -1.08
CA CYS A 180 2.81 -4.03 -0.26
C CYS A 180 2.02 -3.10 0.65
N ALA A 181 0.95 -2.48 0.15
CA ALA A 181 0.06 -1.63 0.93
C ALA A 181 -0.65 -2.40 2.06
N GLU A 182 -1.19 -3.60 1.78
CA GLU A 182 -1.81 -4.46 2.77
C GLU A 182 -0.82 -4.88 3.87
N ILE A 183 0.37 -5.32 3.49
CA ILE A 183 1.40 -5.78 4.42
C ILE A 183 1.92 -4.61 5.28
N ARG A 184 2.08 -3.41 4.70
CA ARG A 184 2.40 -2.18 5.45
C ARG A 184 1.29 -1.80 6.42
N ASN A 185 0.03 -1.88 5.99
CA ASN A 185 -1.12 -1.59 6.84
C ASN A 185 -1.22 -2.54 8.04
N ASN A 186 -0.74 -3.78 7.87
CA ASN A 186 -0.66 -4.78 8.91
C ASN A 186 0.59 -4.67 9.81
N GLU A 187 1.43 -3.67 9.60
CA GLU A 187 2.64 -3.34 10.39
C GLU A 187 3.78 -4.36 10.31
N PHE A 188 3.69 -5.35 9.42
CA PHE A 188 4.74 -6.36 9.25
C PHE A 188 6.07 -5.74 8.83
N LEU A 189 6.05 -4.80 7.89
CA LEU A 189 7.26 -4.19 7.35
C LEU A 189 7.99 -3.28 8.35
N ASP A 190 7.33 -2.81 9.40
CA ASP A 190 7.98 -2.01 10.46
C ASP A 190 8.97 -2.89 11.26
N SER A 191 8.73 -4.21 11.30
CA SER A 191 9.58 -5.20 11.96
C SER A 191 10.59 -5.89 11.02
N LEU A 192 10.50 -5.63 9.72
CA LEU A 192 11.30 -6.30 8.68
C LEU A 192 12.13 -5.28 7.86
N PRO A 193 13.16 -4.67 8.45
CA PRO A 193 13.93 -3.61 7.80
C PRO A 193 14.70 -4.08 6.55
N LEU A 194 14.98 -5.38 6.42
CA LEU A 194 15.70 -5.99 5.30
C LEU A 194 14.79 -6.91 4.46
N PHE A 195 13.48 -6.67 4.49
CA PHE A 195 12.54 -7.44 3.67
C PHE A 195 12.90 -7.36 2.18
N ASP A 196 12.84 -8.49 1.47
CA ASP A 196 13.01 -8.55 0.03
C ASP A 196 11.69 -8.21 -0.67
N TYR A 197 11.69 -7.09 -1.41
CA TYR A 197 10.52 -6.58 -2.09
C TYR A 197 10.17 -7.37 -3.36
N SER A 198 11.05 -8.26 -3.83
CA SER A 198 10.75 -9.19 -4.91
C SER A 198 9.60 -10.14 -4.53
N TYR A 199 9.41 -10.41 -3.24
CA TYR A 199 8.35 -11.31 -2.76
C TYR A 199 6.94 -10.78 -3.02
N PHE A 200 6.76 -9.48 -3.27
CA PHE A 200 5.45 -8.93 -3.67
C PHE A 200 5.04 -9.31 -5.10
N LEU A 201 5.91 -9.95 -5.86
CA LEU A 201 5.54 -10.57 -7.15
C LEU A 201 5.02 -12.01 -6.99
N LEU A 202 5.11 -12.58 -5.80
CA LEU A 202 4.67 -13.94 -5.52
C LEU A 202 3.17 -13.99 -5.20
N ASP A 203 2.63 -15.20 -5.23
CA ASP A 203 1.28 -15.46 -4.73
C ASP A 203 1.16 -15.07 -3.26
N LYS A 204 -0.02 -14.57 -2.87
CA LYS A 204 -0.28 -14.03 -1.53
C LYS A 204 0.02 -15.03 -0.40
N SER A 205 -0.24 -16.32 -0.60
CA SER A 205 0.11 -17.37 0.38
C SER A 205 1.61 -17.48 0.57
N VAL A 206 2.36 -17.59 -0.52
CA VAL A 206 3.83 -17.70 -0.51
C VAL A 206 4.46 -16.42 0.07
N LEU A 207 3.92 -15.25 -0.25
CA LEU A 207 4.34 -13.98 0.35
C LEU A 207 4.18 -14.01 1.89
N LEU A 208 3.03 -14.46 2.39
CA LEU A 208 2.77 -14.55 3.83
C LEU A 208 3.69 -15.56 4.52
N GLU A 209 3.98 -16.70 3.88
CA GLU A 209 4.98 -17.67 4.38
C GLU A 209 6.37 -17.03 4.48
N LYS A 210 6.80 -16.27 3.46
CA LYS A 210 8.08 -15.55 3.48
C LYS A 210 8.13 -14.48 4.56
N ILE A 211 7.04 -13.75 4.78
CA ILE A 211 6.93 -12.79 5.88
C ILE A 211 7.07 -13.51 7.22
N GLN A 212 6.36 -14.62 7.42
CA GLN A 212 6.42 -15.40 8.64
C GLN A 212 7.82 -15.95 8.91
N GLN A 213 8.48 -16.50 7.88
CA GLN A 213 9.86 -16.96 7.96
C GLN A 213 10.79 -15.82 8.39
N ASN A 214 10.73 -14.67 7.71
CA ASN A 214 11.57 -13.52 8.03
C ASN A 214 11.33 -13.00 9.46
N LEU A 215 10.08 -13.00 9.93
CA LEU A 215 9.75 -12.63 11.32
C LEU A 215 10.38 -13.59 12.33
N ARG A 216 10.34 -14.90 12.07
CA ARG A 216 10.99 -15.92 12.92
C ARG A 216 12.51 -15.73 12.95
N GLU A 217 13.14 -15.49 11.80
CA GLU A 217 14.58 -15.23 11.74
C GLU A 217 14.99 -13.98 12.54
N VAL A 218 14.19 -12.90 12.47
CA VAL A 218 14.42 -11.69 13.28
C VAL A 218 14.25 -12.00 14.76
N LYS A 219 13.21 -12.76 15.13
CA LYS A 219 12.98 -13.21 16.51
C LYS A 219 14.17 -14.02 17.03
N ASP A 220 14.65 -14.99 16.27
CA ASP A 220 15.76 -15.86 16.66
C ASP A 220 17.04 -15.06 16.84
N LYS A 221 17.35 -14.13 15.93
CA LYS A 221 18.48 -13.19 16.09
C LYS A 221 18.37 -12.34 17.35
N LEU A 222 17.17 -11.88 17.71
CA LEU A 222 16.96 -11.10 18.94
C LEU A 222 17.06 -11.97 20.20
N SER A 223 16.53 -13.19 20.17
CA SER A 223 16.65 -14.18 21.24
C SER A 223 18.11 -14.57 21.50
N THR A 224 18.89 -14.80 20.45
CA THR A 224 20.33 -15.06 20.55
C THR A 224 21.04 -13.88 21.19
N LYS A 225 20.79 -12.65 20.73
CA LYS A 225 21.34 -11.43 21.35
C LYS A 225 20.94 -11.28 22.82
N LEU A 226 19.72 -11.67 23.19
CA LEU A 226 19.26 -11.63 24.59
C LEU A 226 20.00 -12.67 25.44
N SER A 227 20.27 -13.85 24.88
CA SER A 227 20.99 -14.93 25.56
C SER A 227 22.49 -14.66 25.72
N GLU A 228 23.13 -14.02 24.74
CA GLU A 228 24.55 -13.66 24.74
C GLU A 228 24.84 -12.49 25.68
N ASN A 229 23.89 -11.55 25.82
CA ASN A 229 23.97 -10.42 26.74
C ASN A 229 23.49 -10.74 28.17
N ARG A 230 23.36 -12.04 28.52
CA ARG A 230 23.21 -12.39 29.94
C ARG A 230 24.45 -11.92 30.68
N PRO A 231 24.32 -11.27 31.85
CA PRO A 231 25.47 -10.87 32.63
C PRO A 231 26.26 -12.15 32.95
N LYS A 232 27.39 -12.35 32.26
CA LYS A 232 28.39 -13.30 32.71
C LYS A 232 28.68 -12.88 34.14
N LYS A 233 28.60 -13.79 35.11
CA LYS A 233 29.08 -13.55 36.47
C LYS A 233 30.48 -12.97 36.35
N GLN A 234 30.62 -11.65 36.43
CA GLN A 234 31.92 -10.99 36.39
C GLN A 234 32.62 -11.49 37.66
N LYS A 235 33.61 -12.36 37.49
CA LYS A 235 34.64 -12.51 38.51
C LYS A 235 35.20 -11.10 38.70
N ASN A 236 35.08 -10.57 39.91
CA ASN A 236 35.51 -9.24 40.31
C ASN A 236 36.87 -8.88 39.68
N ILE A 237 36.84 -8.14 38.58
CA ILE A 237 38.00 -7.42 38.06
C ILE A 237 37.66 -5.96 38.31
N LEU A 238 38.49 -5.29 39.11
CA LEU A 238 38.39 -3.87 39.43
C LEU A 238 38.30 -3.05 38.13
N SER A 239 37.09 -2.70 37.71
CA SER A 239 36.83 -1.81 36.60
C SER A 239 36.51 -0.42 37.14
N PHE A 240 37.30 0.59 36.73
CA PHE A 240 37.14 2.00 37.10
C PHE A 240 35.97 2.72 36.39
N PHE A 241 35.16 2.00 35.62
CA PHE A 241 33.98 2.55 34.96
C PHE A 241 32.72 2.18 35.75
N PRO A 242 31.78 3.13 35.97
CA PRO A 242 30.52 2.80 36.63
C PRO A 242 29.79 1.74 35.80
N ASN A 243 29.56 0.58 36.42
CA ASN A 243 28.77 -0.51 35.85
C ASN A 243 27.35 0.00 35.59
N ASN A 244 27.03 0.23 34.32
CA ASN A 244 25.76 0.81 33.87
C ASN A 244 24.66 -0.27 33.80
N LEU A 245 24.48 -1.00 34.91
CA LEU A 245 23.55 -2.14 35.06
C LEU A 245 22.10 -1.75 34.74
N GLU A 246 21.70 -0.50 35.02
CA GLU A 246 20.36 0.01 34.66
C GLU A 246 20.17 0.13 33.16
N MET A 247 21.17 0.64 32.43
CA MET A 247 21.13 0.72 30.96
C MET A 247 21.10 -0.67 30.30
N GLU A 248 21.77 -1.68 30.87
CA GLU A 248 21.72 -3.05 30.36
C GLU A 248 20.35 -3.69 30.59
N LYS A 249 19.75 -3.49 31.78
CA LYS A 249 18.37 -3.94 32.07
C LYS A 249 17.36 -3.29 31.13
N GLU A 250 17.45 -1.98 30.90
CA GLU A 250 16.57 -1.27 29.97
C GLU A 250 16.69 -1.79 28.54
N LYS A 251 17.91 -2.07 28.07
CA LYS A 251 18.15 -2.68 26.76
C LYS A 251 17.54 -4.08 26.66
N GLN A 252 17.73 -4.93 27.67
CA GLN A 252 17.14 -6.27 27.71
C GLN A 252 15.61 -6.20 27.69
N GLU A 253 15.01 -5.27 28.43
CA GLU A 253 13.56 -5.10 28.47
C GLU A 253 13.00 -4.64 27.11
N LYS A 254 13.68 -3.69 26.45
CA LYS A 254 13.34 -3.28 25.07
C LYS A 254 13.41 -4.46 24.09
N ILE A 255 14.36 -5.37 24.25
CA ILE A 255 14.46 -6.58 23.39
C ILE A 255 13.30 -7.53 23.67
N LYS A 256 12.93 -7.77 24.93
CA LYS A 256 11.78 -8.63 25.28
C LYS A 256 10.47 -8.08 24.72
N ILE A 257 10.22 -6.79 24.86
CA ILE A 257 9.02 -6.13 24.29
C ILE A 257 8.99 -6.34 22.77
N LYS A 258 10.12 -6.17 22.08
CA LYS A 258 10.21 -6.43 20.64
C LYS A 258 9.92 -7.89 20.29
N ILE A 259 10.43 -8.85 21.06
CA ILE A 259 10.14 -10.28 20.85
C ILE A 259 8.64 -10.56 21.01
N SER A 260 8.01 -10.01 22.06
CA SER A 260 6.57 -10.16 22.27
C SER A 260 5.75 -9.57 21.12
N ASN A 261 6.16 -8.42 20.59
CA ASN A 261 5.51 -7.83 19.41
C ASN A 261 5.69 -8.71 18.17
N LEU A 262 6.88 -9.29 17.97
CA LEU A 262 7.11 -10.24 16.87
C LEU A 262 6.23 -11.49 16.99
N ASP A 263 6.03 -12.01 18.21
CA ASP A 263 5.14 -13.16 18.43
C ASP A 263 3.70 -12.84 18.00
N SER A 264 3.19 -11.66 18.37
CA SER A 264 1.86 -11.22 17.93
C SER A 264 1.76 -11.11 16.40
N LEU A 265 2.81 -10.63 15.72
CA LEU A 265 2.86 -10.55 14.27
C LEU A 265 2.95 -11.94 13.61
N ILE A 266 3.71 -12.87 14.19
CA ILE A 266 3.80 -14.25 13.69
C ILE A 266 2.43 -14.94 13.77
N ILE A 267 1.71 -14.79 14.89
CA ILE A 267 0.35 -15.32 15.06
C ILE A 267 -0.59 -14.70 14.03
N LYS A 268 -0.50 -13.38 13.83
CA LYS A 268 -1.31 -12.68 12.82
C LYS A 268 -1.01 -13.17 11.40
N ALA A 269 0.24 -13.41 11.05
CA ALA A 269 0.59 -13.98 9.75
C ALA A 269 0.04 -15.41 9.59
N GLN A 270 0.09 -16.22 10.65
CA GLN A 270 -0.48 -17.57 10.67
C GLN A 270 -2.00 -17.55 10.49
N SER A 271 -2.73 -16.66 11.17
CA SER A 271 -4.18 -16.59 11.02
C SER A 271 -4.60 -16.29 9.59
N TYR A 272 -3.85 -15.43 8.87
CA TYR A 272 -4.13 -15.16 7.45
C TYR A 272 -3.87 -16.35 6.53
N LEU A 273 -2.92 -17.23 6.87
CA LEU A 273 -2.66 -18.45 6.13
C LEU A 273 -3.78 -19.49 6.36
N VAL A 274 -4.24 -19.64 7.60
CA VAL A 274 -5.27 -20.60 7.99
C VAL A 274 -6.65 -20.19 7.48
N SER A 275 -7.05 -18.91 7.62
CA SER A 275 -8.36 -18.44 7.16
C SER A 275 -8.56 -18.65 5.65
N LYS A 276 -7.48 -18.63 4.87
CA LYS A 276 -7.53 -18.90 3.43
C LYS A 276 -7.59 -20.39 3.09
N ALA A 277 -7.02 -21.26 3.94
CA ALA A 277 -7.16 -22.70 3.79
C ALA A 277 -8.62 -23.15 4.04
N GLU A 278 -9.28 -22.54 5.03
CA GLU A 278 -10.69 -22.77 5.34
C GLU A 278 -11.63 -22.25 4.24
N GLU A 279 -11.37 -21.06 3.65
CA GLU A 279 -12.13 -20.57 2.49
C GLU A 279 -12.02 -21.51 1.27
N VAL A 280 -10.86 -22.14 1.05
CA VAL A 280 -10.65 -23.09 -0.05
C VAL A 280 -11.28 -24.47 0.23
N GLU A 281 -11.44 -24.87 1.50
CA GLU A 281 -12.18 -26.08 1.88
C GLU A 281 -13.70 -25.89 1.74
N ILE A 282 -14.23 -24.72 2.13
CA ILE A 282 -15.67 -24.41 1.95
C ILE A 282 -16.07 -24.40 0.46
N ASP A 283 -15.20 -23.91 -0.42
CA ASP A 283 -15.45 -23.92 -1.88
C ASP A 283 -15.32 -25.33 -2.50
N LYS A 284 -14.54 -26.24 -1.89
CA LYS A 284 -14.44 -27.65 -2.32
C LYS A 284 -15.65 -28.48 -1.85
N ASP A 285 -16.18 -28.19 -0.67
CA ASP A 285 -17.39 -28.84 -0.16
C ASP A 285 -18.67 -28.36 -0.86
N ASN A 286 -18.70 -27.10 -1.35
CA ASN A 286 -19.77 -26.61 -2.22
C ASN A 286 -19.66 -27.11 -3.67
N PHE A 287 -18.49 -27.58 -4.11
CA PHE A 287 -18.31 -28.13 -5.46
C PHE A 287 -18.93 -29.54 -5.64
N PHE A 288 -19.36 -30.19 -4.56
CA PHE A 288 -20.04 -31.49 -4.60
C PHE A 288 -21.58 -31.40 -4.67
N LEU A 289 -22.17 -30.20 -4.66
CA LEU A 289 -23.63 -30.00 -4.66
C LEU A 289 -24.24 -29.53 -5.99
N PHE A 290 -23.45 -29.42 -7.08
CA PHE A 290 -23.95 -28.99 -8.40
C PHE A 290 -23.68 -29.99 -9.56
N LYS A 291 -23.45 -31.27 -9.27
CA LYS A 291 -23.43 -32.35 -10.27
C LYS A 291 -24.54 -33.38 -10.02
N SER A 292 -25.80 -32.97 -10.06
CA SER A 292 -26.92 -33.91 -10.29
C SER A 292 -28.22 -33.20 -10.66
N THR A 293 -28.28 -32.55 -11.83
CA THR A 293 -29.55 -32.37 -12.57
C THR A 293 -29.23 -31.94 -14.01
N THR A 294 -28.58 -32.83 -14.75
CA THR A 294 -28.66 -32.82 -16.21
C THR A 294 -28.65 -34.28 -16.64
N ASP A 295 -29.80 -34.72 -17.15
CA ASP A 295 -30.05 -35.90 -17.99
C ASP A 295 -31.20 -36.77 -17.47
N MET A 296 -32.43 -36.30 -17.70
CA MET A 296 -33.51 -37.17 -18.14
C MET A 296 -34.50 -36.37 -18.98
N GLN A 297 -34.47 -36.65 -20.29
CA GLN A 297 -35.58 -36.71 -21.26
C GLN A 297 -35.24 -36.02 -22.59
N LYS A 298 -34.51 -36.77 -23.42
CA LYS A 298 -34.79 -36.86 -24.86
C LYS A 298 -35.36 -38.24 -25.13
N THR A 299 -36.58 -38.29 -25.65
CA THR A 299 -37.09 -39.16 -26.72
C THR A 299 -38.57 -38.80 -26.92
N GLU A 300 -38.86 -38.05 -27.98
CA GLU A 300 -39.51 -38.56 -29.20
C GLU A 300 -41.00 -38.88 -29.03
N SER A 301 -41.84 -38.03 -29.61
CA SER A 301 -42.95 -38.51 -30.44
C SER A 301 -43.16 -37.54 -31.59
N GLU A 302 -42.89 -38.08 -32.78
CA GLU A 302 -43.33 -37.55 -34.06
C GLU A 302 -44.86 -37.48 -34.12
N LEU A 303 -45.37 -36.60 -35.00
CA LEU A 303 -46.43 -36.84 -36.00
C LEU A 303 -47.42 -35.66 -36.09
N VAL A 304 -47.43 -35.06 -37.30
CA VAL A 304 -48.65 -34.73 -38.09
C VAL A 304 -49.46 -33.54 -37.53
N GLU A 305 -49.80 -32.46 -38.24
CA GLU A 305 -50.48 -32.40 -39.53
C GLU A 305 -50.53 -30.97 -40.10
N TYR A 306 -50.94 -30.91 -41.36
CA TYR A 306 -51.12 -29.83 -42.32
C TYR A 306 -52.12 -28.70 -41.98
N SER A 307 -52.08 -27.65 -42.83
CA SER A 307 -53.15 -26.70 -43.25
C SER A 307 -53.41 -25.47 -42.36
N MET A 308 -53.09 -24.24 -42.81
CA MET A 308 -53.80 -23.32 -43.73
C MET A 308 -54.93 -22.48 -43.09
N VAL A 309 -55.04 -21.23 -43.59
CA VAL A 309 -56.14 -20.23 -43.53
C VAL A 309 -56.31 -19.53 -42.16
N VAL A 310 -56.37 -18.19 -42.00
CA VAL A 310 -56.68 -17.02 -42.86
C VAL A 310 -55.69 -15.89 -42.53
#